data_AF-A0A3D0N889-F1
#
_entry.id   AF-A0A3D0N889-F1
#
_cell.length_a   1.000
_cell.length_b   1.000
_cell.length_c   1.000
_cell.angle_alpha   90.00
_cell.angle_beta   90.00
_cell.angle_gamma   90.00
#
_symmetry.space_group_name_H-M   'P 1'
#
loop_
_entity.id
_entity.type
_entity.pdbx_description
1 polymer ?
#
loop_
_entity_poly.entity_id
_entity_poly.type
_entity_poly.pdbx_seq_one_letter_code
_entity_poly.pdbx_strand_id
1 'polypeptide(L)'
;HGPTFWAEISGEVPRGNRSCYPSGPVAPGGAVPRLMRRYPNLWADVSAGSGHTALTRDPQFGIEFLDEFQGRLMFGTDSCRRSDVNDVYMTVSFMRDVRDNRELSEEALAKIEWRNATELLGLNVEG
;
A
#
# COMPACT_ATOMS: atom_id res chain seq x y z
N HIS A 1 -2.41 -7.33 4.57
CA HIS A 1 -3.81 -7.07 4.23
C HIS A 1 -4.71 -6.79 5.43
N GLY A 2 -5.64 -5.83 5.30
CA GLY A 2 -6.80 -5.66 6.18
C GLY A 2 -6.86 -4.34 6.98
N PRO A 3 -8.07 -3.88 7.40
CA PRO A 3 -8.26 -2.58 8.08
C PRO A 3 -7.42 -2.42 9.35
N THR A 4 -7.33 -3.46 10.18
CA THR A 4 -6.56 -3.40 11.43
C THR A 4 -5.05 -3.38 11.23
N PHE A 5 -4.56 -4.06 10.20
CA PHE A 5 -3.16 -3.91 9.81
C PHE A 5 -2.89 -2.47 9.39
N TRP A 6 -3.69 -1.94 8.46
CA TRP A 6 -3.48 -0.61 7.88
C TRP A 6 -3.76 0.56 8.84
N ALA A 7 -4.64 0.40 9.84
CA ALA A 7 -4.81 1.39 10.90
C ALA A 7 -3.52 1.61 11.70
N GLU A 8 -2.77 0.53 11.96
CA GLU A 8 -1.51 0.52 12.73
C GLU A 8 -0.32 1.09 11.94
N ILE A 9 -0.55 1.68 10.76
CA ILE A 9 0.43 2.52 10.08
C ILE A 9 0.77 3.77 10.89
N SER A 10 -0.19 4.23 11.70
CA SER A 10 -0.07 5.36 12.61
C SER A 10 0.27 4.91 14.02
N GLY A 11 1.09 5.71 14.72
CA GLY A 11 1.34 5.53 16.15
C GLY A 11 0.11 5.85 17.02
N GLU A 12 -0.82 6.61 16.46
CA GLU A 12 -2.09 6.96 17.09
C GLU A 12 -3.26 6.43 16.26
N VAL A 13 -4.03 5.52 16.87
CA VAL A 13 -5.26 4.99 16.29
C VAL A 13 -6.40 5.28 17.26
N PRO A 14 -7.36 6.16 16.90
CA PRO A 14 -8.48 6.48 17.78
C PRO A 14 -9.22 5.23 18.24
N ARG A 15 -9.62 5.22 19.51
CA ARG A 15 -10.38 4.10 20.09
C ARG A 15 -11.67 3.90 19.30
N GLY A 16 -11.87 2.68 18.78
CA GLY A 16 -13.02 2.34 17.92
C GLY A 16 -12.71 2.38 16.41
N ASN A 17 -11.64 3.02 15.98
CA ASN A 17 -11.30 3.14 14.55
C ASN A 17 -10.29 2.08 14.08
N ARG A 18 -9.79 1.24 15.00
CA ARG A 18 -8.78 0.21 14.73
C ARG A 18 -9.23 -0.85 13.72
N SER A 19 -10.53 -1.08 13.57
CA SER A 19 -11.07 -2.02 12.59
C SER A 19 -11.78 -1.31 11.43
N CYS A 20 -11.53 -0.02 11.27
CA CYS A 20 -12.12 0.84 10.24
C CYS A 20 -11.02 1.50 9.39
N TYR A 21 -11.33 2.63 8.77
CA TYR A 21 -10.40 3.45 7.98
C TYR A 21 -10.19 4.80 8.66
N PRO A 22 -9.17 4.94 9.55
CA PRO A 22 -8.89 6.20 10.20
C PRO A 22 -8.63 7.32 9.18
N SER A 23 -9.19 8.51 9.42
CA SER A 23 -8.95 9.73 8.63
C SER A 23 -7.94 10.65 9.32
N GLY A 24 -7.40 11.62 8.57
CA GLY A 24 -6.47 12.63 9.07
C GLY A 24 -5.01 12.17 9.03
N PRO A 25 -4.08 12.95 9.60
CA PRO A 25 -2.63 12.71 9.52
C PRO A 25 -2.19 11.38 10.13
N VAL A 26 -1.04 10.87 9.68
CA VAL A 26 -0.41 9.68 10.23
C VAL A 26 0.56 10.08 11.34
N ALA A 27 0.32 9.64 12.57
CA ALA A 27 1.24 9.92 13.68
C ALA A 27 2.48 9.01 13.59
N PRO A 28 3.69 9.49 13.93
CA PRO A 28 4.89 8.70 13.89
C PRO A 28 4.83 7.51 14.87
N GLY A 29 5.59 6.46 14.56
CA GLY A 29 5.68 5.29 15.43
C GLY A 29 4.52 4.33 15.31
N GLY A 30 3.93 4.12 14.13
CA GLY A 30 2.98 3.03 13.89
C GLY A 30 3.62 1.65 14.01
N ALA A 31 2.81 0.63 14.34
CA ALA A 31 3.30 -0.74 14.40
C ALA A 31 3.72 -1.28 13.03
N VAL A 32 3.00 -0.96 11.95
CA VAL A 32 3.33 -1.42 10.59
C VAL A 32 4.75 -0.99 10.17
N PRO A 33 5.10 0.31 10.12
CA PRO A 33 6.46 0.70 9.72
C PRO A 33 7.54 0.13 10.65
N ARG A 34 7.29 0.06 11.97
CA ARG A 34 8.24 -0.56 12.92
C ARG A 34 8.47 -2.04 12.63
N LEU A 35 7.39 -2.79 12.39
CA LEU A 35 7.46 -4.23 12.12
C LEU A 35 8.11 -4.50 10.76
N MET A 36 7.80 -3.71 9.74
CA MET A 36 8.43 -3.84 8.42
C MET A 36 9.93 -3.51 8.47
N ARG A 37 10.37 -2.52 9.25
CA ARG A 37 11.81 -2.28 9.48
C ARG A 37 12.49 -3.45 10.20
N ARG A 38 11.80 -4.07 11.17
CA ARG A 38 12.36 -5.16 12.00
C ARG A 38 12.41 -6.51 11.29
N TYR A 39 11.39 -6.84 10.49
CA TYR A 39 11.20 -8.16 9.91
C TYR A 39 11.38 -8.11 8.38
N PRO A 40 12.53 -8.58 7.84
CA PRO A 40 12.79 -8.53 6.40
C PRO A 40 11.80 -9.37 5.59
N ASN A 41 11.19 -10.39 6.21
CA ASN A 41 10.20 -11.28 5.62
C ASN A 41 8.74 -10.82 5.80
N LEU A 42 8.50 -9.61 6.32
CA LEU A 42 7.15 -9.05 6.39
C LEU A 42 6.83 -8.30 5.10
N TRP A 43 5.81 -8.79 4.40
CA TRP A 43 5.27 -8.21 3.16
C TRP A 43 3.90 -7.59 3.42
N ALA A 44 3.54 -6.60 2.61
CA ALA A 44 2.21 -6.02 2.61
C ALA A 44 1.71 -5.77 1.18
N ASP A 45 0.40 -5.73 1.03
CA ASP A 45 -0.28 -5.46 -0.23
C ASP A 45 -0.99 -4.10 -0.17
N VAL A 46 -0.76 -3.27 -1.19
CA VAL A 46 -1.48 -2.02 -1.41
C VAL A 46 -2.75 -2.36 -2.16
N SER A 47 -3.80 -2.74 -1.44
CA SER A 47 -5.10 -3.11 -2.01
C SER A 47 -6.27 -2.67 -1.15
N ALA A 48 -7.48 -2.80 -1.71
CA ALA A 48 -8.75 -2.43 -1.09
C ALA A 48 -8.83 -0.96 -0.66
N GLY A 49 -9.94 -0.61 -0.02
CA GLY A 49 -10.07 0.67 0.68
C GLY A 49 -9.08 0.81 1.85
N SER A 50 -8.71 -0.29 2.50
CA SER A 50 -7.83 -0.24 3.68
C SER A 50 -6.41 0.25 3.37
N GLY A 51 -5.75 -0.32 2.36
CA GLY A 51 -4.41 0.11 1.94
C GLY A 51 -4.46 1.48 1.27
N HIS A 52 -5.46 1.72 0.41
CA HIS A 52 -5.64 3.01 -0.24
C HIS A 52 -5.79 4.14 0.79
N THR A 53 -6.78 4.06 1.70
CA THR A 53 -7.01 5.12 2.69
C THR A 53 -5.81 5.32 3.62
N ALA A 54 -5.11 4.25 4.02
CA ALA A 54 -3.94 4.38 4.88
C ALA A 54 -2.80 5.18 4.24
N LEU A 55 -2.60 5.04 2.92
CA LEU A 55 -1.55 5.72 2.17
C LEU A 55 -1.98 7.11 1.68
N THR A 56 -3.26 7.33 1.37
CA THR A 56 -3.72 8.60 0.76
C THR A 56 -4.24 9.62 1.75
N ARG A 57 -4.56 9.23 2.99
CA ARG A 57 -5.06 10.18 4.02
C ARG A 57 -4.02 11.20 4.49
N ASP A 58 -2.74 10.91 4.25
CA ASP A 58 -1.59 11.76 4.52
C ASP A 58 -0.60 11.61 3.35
N PRO A 59 -0.71 12.44 2.29
CA PRO A 59 -0.01 12.21 1.03
C PRO A 59 1.51 12.16 1.19
N GLN A 60 2.09 13.06 1.99
CA GLN A 60 3.54 13.08 2.20
C GLN A 60 4.00 11.78 2.86
N PHE A 61 3.35 11.37 3.96
CA PHE A 61 3.67 10.11 4.63
C PHE A 61 3.47 8.91 3.71
N GLY A 62 2.41 8.91 2.90
CA GLY A 62 2.09 7.86 1.95
C GLY A 62 3.22 7.60 0.97
N ILE A 63 3.75 8.66 0.34
CA ILE A 63 4.88 8.55 -0.59
C ILE A 63 6.15 8.11 0.11
N GLU A 64 6.46 8.68 1.29
CA GLU A 64 7.62 8.26 2.10
C GLU A 64 7.54 6.77 2.47
N PHE A 65 6.36 6.28 2.84
CA PHE A 65 6.14 4.87 3.16
C PHE A 65 6.30 3.96 1.93
N LEU A 66 5.75 4.36 0.78
CA LEU A 66 5.89 3.61 -0.46
C LEU A 66 7.36 3.50 -0.89
N ASP A 67 8.12 4.60 -0.80
CA ASP A 67 9.54 4.63 -1.18
C ASP A 67 10.39 3.78 -0.23
N GLU A 68 10.20 3.92 1.09
CA GLU A 68 10.94 3.16 2.11
C GLU A 68 10.71 1.65 1.97
N PHE A 69 9.47 1.23 1.74
CA PHE A 69 9.07 -0.18 1.73
C PHE A 69 8.88 -0.76 0.33
N GLN A 70 9.28 -0.06 -0.72
CA GLN A 70 9.06 -0.41 -2.13
C GLN A 70 9.41 -1.86 -2.49
N GLY A 71 10.40 -2.48 -1.84
CA GLY A 71 10.82 -3.86 -2.11
C GLY A 71 9.99 -4.95 -1.42
N ARG A 72 8.97 -4.56 -0.64
CA ARG A 72 8.11 -5.47 0.14
C ARG A 72 6.62 -5.14 0.08
N LEU A 73 6.25 -4.29 -0.87
CA LEU A 73 4.88 -3.90 -1.15
C LEU A 73 4.41 -4.51 -2.47
N MET A 74 3.17 -4.98 -2.54
CA MET A 74 2.60 -5.53 -3.77
C MET A 74 1.31 -4.80 -4.12
N PHE A 75 1.14 -4.43 -5.37
CA PHE A 75 -0.11 -3.89 -5.87
C PHE A 75 -1.22 -4.94 -5.84
N GLY A 76 -2.44 -4.52 -5.50
CA GLY A 76 -3.65 -5.33 -5.65
C GLY A 76 -4.91 -4.49 -5.69
N THR A 77 -5.98 -5.01 -6.29
CA THR A 77 -7.29 -4.33 -6.30
C THR A 77 -8.20 -4.78 -5.19
N ASP A 78 -8.03 -6.00 -4.65
CA ASP A 78 -9.04 -6.65 -3.78
C ASP A 78 -10.44 -6.68 -4.43
N SER A 79 -10.45 -6.89 -5.76
CA SER A 79 -11.67 -6.99 -6.56
C SER A 79 -11.92 -8.44 -6.96
N CYS A 80 -13.17 -8.89 -6.77
CA CYS A 80 -13.68 -10.16 -7.26
C CYS A 80 -15.04 -10.00 -7.96
N ARG A 81 -15.52 -8.76 -8.16
CA ARG A 81 -16.86 -8.51 -8.71
C ARG A 81 -16.78 -8.27 -10.20
N ARG A 82 -17.69 -8.90 -10.96
CA ARG A 82 -17.81 -8.68 -12.41
C ARG A 82 -18.07 -7.20 -12.75
N SER A 83 -18.77 -6.46 -11.88
CA SER A 83 -19.05 -5.03 -12.09
C SER A 83 -17.80 -4.17 -12.18
N ASP A 84 -16.71 -4.58 -11.52
CA ASP A 84 -15.53 -3.75 -11.31
C ASP A 84 -14.71 -3.57 -12.61
N VAL A 85 -15.01 -4.35 -13.67
CA VAL A 85 -14.40 -4.18 -15.00
C VAL A 85 -14.82 -2.89 -15.70
N ASN A 86 -15.90 -2.26 -15.24
CA ASN A 86 -16.46 -1.05 -15.85
C ASN A 86 -15.90 0.25 -15.25
N ASP A 87 -15.15 0.16 -14.14
CA ASP A 87 -14.64 1.30 -13.39
C ASP A 87 -13.13 1.19 -13.18
N VAL A 88 -12.46 2.34 -13.04
CA VAL A 88 -11.06 2.35 -12.60
C VAL A 88 -11.03 2.23 -11.08
N TYR A 89 -10.46 1.14 -10.57
CA TYR A 89 -10.35 0.93 -9.13
C TYR A 89 -9.45 1.98 -8.47
N MET A 90 -9.78 2.41 -7.25
CA MET A 90 -9.06 3.50 -6.56
C MET A 90 -7.56 3.27 -6.42
N THR A 91 -7.13 2.03 -6.20
CA THR A 91 -5.70 1.69 -6.14
C THR A 91 -5.01 1.87 -7.49
N VAL A 92 -5.70 1.56 -8.61
CA VAL A 92 -5.17 1.79 -9.97
C VAL A 92 -5.02 3.29 -10.21
N SER A 93 -6.03 4.08 -9.86
CA SER A 93 -5.96 5.54 -9.98
C SER A 93 -4.79 6.09 -9.19
N PHE A 94 -4.65 5.70 -7.92
CA PHE A 94 -3.58 6.15 -7.04
C PHE A 94 -2.19 5.84 -7.61
N MET A 95 -1.93 4.60 -8.07
CA MET A 95 -0.63 4.26 -8.63
C MET A 95 -0.32 5.02 -9.93
N ARG A 96 -1.35 5.32 -10.75
CA ARG A 96 -1.19 6.19 -11.92
C ARG A 96 -0.85 7.62 -11.53
N ASP A 97 -1.52 8.17 -10.53
CA ASP A 97 -1.23 9.52 -10.04
C ASP A 97 0.21 9.63 -9.51
N VAL A 98 0.67 8.64 -8.73
CA VAL A 98 2.06 8.56 -8.24
C VAL A 98 3.07 8.55 -9.39
N ARG A 99 2.76 7.82 -10.47
CA ARG A 99 3.58 7.75 -11.69
C ARG A 99 3.59 9.06 -12.46
N ASP A 100 2.41 9.62 -12.74
CA ASP A 100 2.25 10.82 -13.56
C ASP A 100 2.87 12.04 -12.88
N ASN A 101 2.79 12.11 -11.55
CA ASN A 101 3.41 13.15 -10.74
C ASN A 101 4.88 12.89 -10.40
N ARG A 102 5.44 11.73 -10.82
CA ARG A 102 6.84 11.32 -10.58
C ARG A 102 7.21 11.34 -9.09
N GLU A 103 6.29 10.93 -8.24
CA GLU A 103 6.48 10.88 -6.79
C GLU A 103 7.37 9.71 -6.37
N LEU A 104 7.49 8.68 -7.21
CA LEU A 104 8.40 7.55 -7.04
C LEU A 104 9.24 7.33 -8.32
N SER A 105 10.38 6.66 -8.16
CA SER A 105 11.17 6.21 -9.30
C SER A 105 10.46 5.09 -10.08
N GLU A 106 10.78 4.95 -11.37
CA GLU A 106 10.30 3.83 -12.19
C GLU A 106 10.70 2.46 -11.62
N GLU A 107 11.85 2.37 -10.94
CA GLU A 107 12.28 1.15 -10.28
C GLU A 107 11.40 0.80 -9.07
N ALA A 108 11.08 1.81 -8.24
CA ALA A 108 10.20 1.64 -7.10
C ALA A 108 8.78 1.24 -7.54
N LEU A 109 8.25 1.90 -8.58
CA LEU A 109 6.96 1.55 -9.17
C LEU A 109 6.97 0.11 -9.71
N ALA A 110 7.99 -0.29 -10.47
CA ALA A 110 8.09 -1.64 -11.01
C ALA A 110 8.14 -2.72 -9.90
N LYS A 111 8.82 -2.44 -8.78
CA LYS A 111 8.82 -3.31 -7.59
C LYS A 111 7.41 -3.51 -7.06
N ILE A 112 6.71 -2.42 -6.79
CA ILE A 112 5.37 -2.43 -6.20
C ILE A 112 4.35 -3.06 -7.15
N GLU A 113 4.37 -2.68 -8.43
CA GLU A 113 3.38 -3.06 -9.43
C GLU A 113 3.46 -4.53 -9.82
N TRP A 114 4.66 -5.11 -9.93
CA TRP A 114 4.78 -6.49 -10.42
C TRP A 114 6.01 -7.29 -9.97
N ARG A 115 7.21 -6.69 -9.81
CA ARG A 115 8.43 -7.48 -9.56
C ARG A 115 8.40 -8.19 -8.21
N ASN A 116 7.93 -7.52 -7.16
CA ASN A 116 7.83 -8.10 -5.83
C ASN A 116 6.91 -9.33 -5.81
N ALA A 117 5.74 -9.22 -6.45
CA ALA A 117 4.80 -10.33 -6.56
C ALA A 117 5.39 -11.48 -7.39
N THR A 118 6.11 -11.15 -8.47
CA THR A 118 6.79 -12.12 -9.33
C THR A 118 7.86 -12.91 -8.57
N GLU A 119 8.72 -12.21 -7.83
CA GLU A 119 9.78 -12.83 -7.04
C GLU A 119 9.21 -13.66 -5.89
N LEU A 120 8.30 -13.09 -5.09
CA LEU A 120 7.74 -13.74 -3.91
C LEU A 120 6.92 -14.99 -4.26
N LEU A 121 6.19 -14.96 -5.37
CA LEU A 121 5.32 -16.05 -5.81
C LEU A 121 5.98 -17.00 -6.81
N GLY A 122 7.22 -16.73 -7.23
CA GLY A 122 7.94 -17.55 -8.20
C GLY A 122 7.28 -17.59 -9.58
N LEU A 123 6.77 -16.45 -10.06
CA LEU A 123 6.09 -16.37 -11.35
C LEU A 123 7.12 -16.26 -12.48
N ASN A 124 6.90 -17.00 -13.57
CA ASN A 124 7.69 -16.85 -14.79
C ASN A 124 7.06 -15.74 -15.64
N VAL A 125 7.64 -14.55 -15.56
CA VAL A 125 7.24 -13.40 -16.37
C VAL A 125 8.37 -13.13 -17.36
N GLU A 126 8.13 -13.34 -18.65
CA GLU A 126 9.08 -12.94 -19.69
C GLU A 126 9.08 -11.41 -19.78
N GLY A 127 10.27 -10.81 -19.69
CA GLY A 127 10.48 -9.36 -19.67
C GLY A 127 10.56 -8.74 -21.06
#